data_AF-A0AA42C3R7-F1
#
_entry.id   AF-A0AA42C3R7-F1
#
_cell.length_a   1.000
_cell.length_b   1.000
_cell.length_c   1.000
_cell.angle_alpha   90.00
_cell.angle_beta   90.00
_cell.angle_gamma   90.00
#
_symmetry.space_group_name_H-M   'P 1'
#
loop_
_entity.id
_entity.type
_entity.pdbx_description
1 polymer ?
#
loop_
_entity_poly.entity_id
_entity_poly.type
_entity_poly.pdbx_seq_one_letter_code
_entity_poly.pdbx_strand_id
1 'polypeptide(L)'
;MIDNEITTIRPPEDTITVVPTSMEYVYHHVNGHDVLCLLMNTKKHGPMLMALTPDNAAHIAAHLQGMLAQIDELRQKYNER
;
A
#
# COMPACT_ATOMS: atom_id res chain seq x y z
N MET A 1 -4.72 19.00 24.74
CA MET A 1 -3.88 17.92 24.19
C MET A 1 -4.81 17.04 23.38
N ILE A 2 -4.60 16.93 22.07
CA ILE A 2 -5.39 16.02 21.23
C ILE A 2 -4.72 14.66 21.38
N ASP A 3 -5.42 13.71 21.99
CA ASP A 3 -4.99 12.31 22.04
C ASP A 3 -4.89 11.80 20.60
N ASN A 4 -3.67 11.62 20.12
CA ASN A 4 -3.38 11.00 18.83
C ASN A 4 -3.40 9.46 18.97
N GLU A 5 -4.40 8.90 19.65
CA GLU A 5 -4.60 7.46 19.58
C GLU A 5 -5.07 7.11 18.17
N ILE A 6 -4.16 6.51 17.39
CA ILE A 6 -4.51 5.85 16.13
C ILE A 6 -5.41 4.68 16.52
N THR A 7 -6.71 4.89 16.45
CA THR A 7 -7.69 3.82 16.59
C THR A 7 -7.44 2.80 15.48
N THR A 8 -7.44 1.52 15.82
CA THR A 8 -7.25 0.46 14.84
C THR A 8 -8.34 0.55 13.77
N ILE A 9 -7.97 0.98 12.57
CA ILE A 9 -8.87 1.01 11.42
C ILE A 9 -9.18 -0.43 11.05
N ARG A 10 -10.44 -0.84 11.23
CA ARG A 10 -10.92 -2.12 10.70
C ARG A 10 -11.43 -1.87 9.29
N PRO A 11 -10.88 -2.56 8.28
CA PRO A 11 -11.43 -2.48 6.94
C PRO A 11 -12.88 -3.03 6.94
N PRO A 12 -13.73 -2.58 5.99
CA PRO A 12 -15.11 -3.06 5.85
C PRO A 12 -15.22 -4.60 5.86
N GLU A 13 -16.35 -5.14 6.32
CA GLU A 13 -16.53 -6.60 6.51
C GLU A 13 -16.38 -7.42 5.21
N ASP A 14 -16.58 -6.79 4.05
CA ASP A 14 -16.41 -7.35 2.72
C ASP A 14 -14.99 -7.22 2.15
N THR A 15 -14.06 -6.60 2.89
CA THR A 15 -12.69 -6.37 2.43
C THR A 15 -11.80 -7.56 2.76
N ILE A 16 -11.28 -8.23 1.72
CA ILE A 16 -10.19 -9.20 1.89
C ILE A 16 -8.93 -8.43 2.27
N THR A 17 -8.58 -8.51 3.55
CA THR A 17 -7.41 -7.83 4.09
C THR A 17 -6.27 -8.82 4.21
N VAL A 18 -5.18 -8.53 3.50
CA VAL A 18 -3.92 -9.22 3.71
C VAL A 18 -3.09 -8.38 4.68
N VAL A 19 -2.87 -8.91 5.88
CA VAL A 19 -1.96 -8.30 6.87
C VAL A 19 -0.62 -9.03 6.76
N PRO A 20 0.39 -8.44 6.09
CA PRO A 20 1.70 -9.05 6.01
C PRO A 20 2.40 -9.02 7.37
N THR A 21 3.13 -10.08 7.68
CA THR A 21 4.05 -10.13 8.83
C THR A 21 5.37 -9.45 8.53
N SER A 22 5.76 -9.38 7.25
CA SER A 22 6.91 -8.62 6.77
C SER A 22 6.65 -8.11 5.35
N MET A 23 7.29 -6.98 5.03
CA MET A 23 7.30 -6.39 3.70
C MET A 23 8.74 -6.02 3.34
N GLU A 24 9.20 -6.49 2.18
CA GLU A 24 10.55 -6.27 1.68
C GLU A 24 10.49 -5.70 0.26
N TYR A 25 11.36 -4.72 -0.02
CA TYR A 25 11.56 -4.19 -1.36
C TYR A 25 12.76 -4.90 -1.98
N VAL A 26 12.58 -5.52 -3.14
CA VAL A 26 13.63 -6.25 -3.83
C VAL A 26 13.81 -5.66 -5.21
N TYR A 27 15.05 -5.33 -5.58
CA TYR A 27 15.38 -4.90 -6.93
C TYR A 27 15.99 -6.06 -7.71
N HIS A 28 15.54 -6.23 -8.95
CA HIS A 28 16.10 -7.17 -9.89
C HIS A 28 16.33 -6.50 -11.24
N HIS A 29 17.33 -6.99 -11.97
CA HIS A 29 17.54 -6.69 -13.38
C HIS A 29 17.44 -8.01 -14.16
N VAL A 30 16.39 -8.18 -14.96
CA VAL A 30 16.07 -9.42 -15.66
C VAL A 30 15.83 -9.13 -17.13
N ASN A 31 16.55 -9.82 -18.02
CA ASN A 31 16.43 -9.68 -19.48
C ASN A 31 16.57 -8.23 -19.99
N GLY A 32 17.42 -7.41 -19.37
CA GLY A 32 17.61 -6.01 -19.75
C GLY A 32 16.58 -5.05 -19.15
N HIS A 33 15.68 -5.54 -18.30
CA HIS A 33 14.63 -4.75 -17.67
C HIS A 33 14.84 -4.67 -16.16
N ASP A 34 14.68 -3.47 -15.62
CA ASP A 34 14.58 -3.25 -14.19
C ASP A 34 13.22 -3.69 -13.67
N VAL A 35 13.21 -4.34 -12.51
CA VAL A 35 12.00 -4.80 -11.84
C VAL A 35 12.15 -4.51 -10.35
N LEU A 36 11.16 -3.82 -9.79
CA LEU A 36 11.01 -3.65 -8.35
C LEU A 36 9.94 -4.62 -7.86
N CYS A 37 10.28 -5.46 -6.90
CA CYS A 37 9.37 -6.39 -6.29
C CYS A 37 9.01 -5.98 -4.87
N LEU A 38 7.75 -6.13 -4.51
CA LEU A 38 7.25 -6.11 -3.14
C LEU A 38 7.03 -7.55 -2.70
N LEU A 39 7.88 -8.04 -1.79
CA LEU A 39 7.70 -9.34 -1.17
C LEU A 39 6.93 -9.16 0.14
N MET A 40 5.73 -9.71 0.20
CA MET A 40 4.86 -9.68 1.37
C MET A 40 4.75 -11.08 1.93
N ASN A 41 5.22 -11.29 3.16
CA ASN A 41 5.02 -12.57 3.82
C ASN A 41 3.76 -12.52 4.69
N THR A 42 2.92 -13.54 4.62
CA THR A 42 1.69 -13.61 5.40
C THR A 42 1.61 -14.95 6.11
N LYS A 43 1.16 -14.96 7.37
CA LYS A 43 1.02 -16.22 8.12
C LYS A 43 0.04 -17.20 7.47
N LYS A 44 -0.97 -16.68 6.76
CA LYS A 44 -2.07 -17.48 6.18
C LYS A 44 -1.78 -17.97 4.76
N HIS A 45 -1.11 -17.16 3.93
CA HIS A 45 -0.92 -17.44 2.50
C HIS A 45 0.54 -17.66 2.10
N GLY A 46 1.49 -17.50 3.03
CA GLY A 46 2.91 -17.57 2.74
C GLY A 46 3.42 -16.31 2.02
N PRO A 47 4.61 -16.40 1.38
CA PRO A 47 5.21 -15.29 0.66
C PRO A 47 4.45 -15.01 -0.65
N MET A 48 4.11 -13.74 -0.86
CA MET A 48 3.52 -13.23 -2.09
C MET A 48 4.45 -12.19 -2.68
N LEU A 49 4.75 -12.32 -3.97
CA LEU A 49 5.61 -11.40 -4.70
C LEU A 49 4.77 -10.58 -5.68
N MET A 50 4.82 -9.25 -5.55
CA MET A 50 4.28 -8.33 -6.55
C MET A 50 5.45 -7.70 -7.30
N ALA A 51 5.59 -8.01 -8.58
CA ALA A 51 6.61 -7.42 -9.45
C ALA A 51 6.07 -6.18 -10.17
N LEU A 52 6.82 -5.10 -10.12
CA LEU A 52 6.50 -3.82 -10.73
C LEU A 52 7.63 -3.41 -11.68
N THR A 53 7.27 -2.98 -12.88
CA THR A 53 8.18 -2.22 -13.73
C THR A 53 8.40 -0.83 -13.11
N PRO A 54 9.50 -0.12 -13.47
CA PRO A 54 9.73 1.25 -13.03
C PRO A 54 8.55 2.19 -13.33
N ASP A 55 7.96 2.07 -14.52
CA ASP A 55 6.82 2.89 -14.93
C ASP A 55 5.59 2.63 -14.06
N ASN A 56 5.29 1.36 -13.75
CA ASN A 56 4.17 1.01 -12.88
C ASN A 56 4.40 1.49 -11.45
N ALA A 57 5.63 1.35 -10.94
CA ALA A 57 5.99 1.84 -9.62
C ALA A 57 5.86 3.37 -9.52
N ALA A 58 6.33 4.10 -10.54
CA ALA A 58 6.20 5.55 -10.62
C ALA A 58 4.73 5.98 -10.69
N HIS A 59 3.91 5.30 -11.49
CA HIS A 59 2.48 5.57 -11.58
C HIS A 59 1.77 5.38 -10.23
N ILE A 60 2.05 4.28 -9.51
CA ILE A 60 1.47 4.03 -8.18
C ILE A 60 1.90 5.12 -7.20
N ALA A 61 3.20 5.48 -7.18
CA ALA A 61 3.71 6.53 -6.29
C ALA A 61 3.05 7.89 -6.56
N ALA A 62 2.92 8.27 -7.83
CA ALA A 62 2.25 9.51 -8.22
C ALA A 62 0.77 9.52 -7.83
N HIS A 63 0.06 8.39 -8.00
CA HIS A 63 -1.34 8.27 -7.60
C HIS A 63 -1.52 8.42 -6.08
N LEU A 64 -0.70 7.73 -5.30
CA LEU A 64 -0.71 7.84 -3.83
C LEU A 64 -0.40 9.27 -3.37
N GLN A 65 0.59 9.92 -3.99
CA GLN A 65 0.90 11.32 -3.71
C GLN A 65 -0.28 12.24 -4.02
N GLY A 66 -0.97 12.02 -5.15
CA GLY A 66 -2.16 12.78 -5.53
C GLY A 66 -3.32 12.62 -4.54
N MET A 67 -3.51 11.42 -3.99
CA MET A 67 -4.51 11.19 -2.94
C MET A 67 -4.17 11.96 -1.66
N LEU A 68 -2.89 11.93 -1.23
CA LEU A 68 -2.44 12.65 -0.03
C LEU A 68 -2.47 14.17 -0.21
N ALA A 69 -2.31 14.68 -1.43
CA ALA A 69 -2.44 16.11 -1.70
C ALA A 69 -3.86 16.64 -1.45
N GLN A 70 -4.89 15.78 -1.56
CA GLN A 70 -6.30 16.10 -1.30
C GLN A 70 -6.77 15.55 0.05
N ILE A 71 -5.85 15.36 1.02
CA ILE A 71 -6.17 14.70 2.28
C ILE A 71 -7.29 15.39 3.07
N ASP A 72 -7.40 16.71 3.00
CA ASP A 72 -8.44 17.46 3.71
C ASP A 72 -9.82 17.26 3.08
N GLU A 73 -9.91 17.18 1.74
CA GLU A 73 -11.16 16.81 1.05
C GLU A 73 -11.56 15.36 1.36
N LEU A 74 -10.59 14.45 1.41
CA LEU A 74 -10.84 13.06 1.79
C LEU A 74 -11.32 12.96 3.24
N ARG A 75 -10.74 13.74 4.16
CA ARG A 75 -11.20 13.85 5.55
C ARG A 75 -12.61 14.40 5.65
N GLN A 76 -12.93 15.45 4.88
CA GLN A 76 -14.27 16.01 4.85
C GLN A 76 -15.30 14.97 4.40
N LYS A 77 -15.06 14.29 3.26
CA LYS A 77 -15.93 13.22 2.76
C LYS A 77 -16.09 12.07 3.74
N TYR A 78 -15.05 11.75 4.53
CA TYR A 78 -15.14 10.73 5.56
C TYR A 78 -16.07 11.15 6.71
N ASN A 79 -16.00 12.40 7.15
CA ASN A 79 -16.83 12.93 8.24
C ASN A 79 -18.30 13.15 7.83
N GLU A 80 -18.60 13.21 6.54
CA GLU A 80 -19.96 13.33 5.98
C GLU A 80 -20.69 11.97 5.84
N ARG A 81 -19.99 10.84 6.06
CA ARG A 81 -20.55 9.49 6.08
C ARG A 81 -21.05 9.08 7.46
#